data_AF-A0A5B8V670-F1
#
_entry.id   AF-A0A5B8V670-F1
#
_cell.length_a   1.000
_cell.length_b   1.000
_cell.length_c   1.000
_cell.angle_alpha   90.00
_cell.angle_beta   90.00
_cell.angle_gamma   90.00
#
_symmetry.space_group_name_H-M   'P 1'
#
loop_
_entity.id
_entity.type
_entity.pdbx_description
1 polymer ?
#
loop_
_entity_poly.entity_id
_entity_poly.type
_entity_poly.pdbx_seq_one_letter_code
_entity_poly.pdbx_strand_id
1 'polypeptide(L)'
;MFLKCHLLYGRGHLVKKYFSLQSDCKNCPLRKTCISDKAKTKKVQHSIYKAELERAKARQQTVKARVMKRKRSSTVEPVWGTLINFTGMKRLNARGIKAANKMLLLAATVYNLKKWLRYNAPKTAIKAMALIKANKAAGFDFLKIIVQQLVLSPIAALKFSVCKMCFTGK
;
A
#
# COMPACT_ATOMS: atom_id res chain seq x y z
N MET A 1 -16.30 39.12 24.74
CA MET A 1 -16.22 37.92 25.62
C MET A 1 -17.39 36.98 25.30
N PHE A 2 -17.23 35.65 25.33
CA PHE A 2 -18.35 34.73 25.09
C PHE A 2 -19.06 34.44 26.42
N LEU A 3 -20.27 34.94 26.62
CA LEU A 3 -20.90 35.01 27.94
C LEU A 3 -21.88 33.88 28.28
N LYS A 4 -22.20 32.96 27.36
CA LYS A 4 -23.23 31.95 27.66
C LYS A 4 -22.93 30.60 27.05
N CYS A 5 -22.67 29.61 27.90
CA CYS A 5 -22.59 28.20 27.56
C CYS A 5 -23.94 27.54 27.82
N HIS A 6 -24.71 27.25 26.78
CA HIS A 6 -25.89 26.39 26.90
C HIS A 6 -25.55 24.97 26.47
N LEU A 7 -25.81 24.00 27.36
CA LEU A 7 -25.88 22.59 27.01
C LEU A 7 -27.24 22.34 26.36
N LEU A 8 -27.21 22.00 25.08
CA LEU A 8 -28.43 21.75 24.31
C LEU A 8 -28.30 20.44 23.55
N TYR A 9 -29.44 19.79 23.35
CA TYR A 9 -29.55 18.67 22.44
C TYR A 9 -29.63 19.23 21.01
N GLY A 10 -28.54 19.08 20.24
CA GLY A 10 -28.48 19.49 18.84
C GLY A 10 -28.36 18.28 17.94
N ARG A 11 -29.32 18.05 17.03
CA ARG A 11 -29.29 16.94 16.05
C ARG A 11 -28.98 15.57 16.68
N GLY A 12 -29.58 15.25 17.84
CA GLY A 12 -29.39 13.96 18.49
C GLY A 12 -28.18 13.85 19.44
N HIS A 13 -27.39 14.91 19.60
CA HIS A 13 -26.18 14.88 20.43
C HIS A 13 -26.04 16.11 21.33
N LEU A 14 -25.38 15.91 22.47
CA LEU A 14 -25.10 16.98 23.42
C LEU A 14 -24.01 17.92 22.89
N VAL A 15 -24.33 19.22 22.84
CA VAL A 15 -23.42 20.27 22.39
C VAL A 15 -23.36 21.43 23.37
N LYS A 16 -22.17 22.02 23.51
CA LYS A 16 -21.94 23.29 24.22
C LYS A 16 -21.99 24.42 23.20
N LYS A 17 -22.95 25.33 23.35
CA LYS A 17 -23.09 26.51 22.49
C LYS A 17 -22.63 27.76 23.25
N TYR A 18 -21.74 28.50 22.63
CA TYR A 18 -21.20 29.76 23.12
C TYR A 18 -21.69 30.92 22.25
N PHE A 19 -22.11 32.00 22.89
CA PHE A 19 -22.61 33.21 22.24
C PHE A 19 -21.82 34.43 22.70
N SER A 20 -21.47 35.30 21.77
CA SER A 20 -20.99 36.64 22.10
C SER A 20 -22.17 37.58 22.36
N LEU A 21 -21.92 38.65 23.12
CA LEU A 21 -22.89 39.74 23.25
C LEU A 21 -22.98 40.51 21.94
N GLN A 22 -24.15 41.13 21.72
CA GLN A 22 -24.35 41.96 20.55
C GLN A 22 -23.53 43.26 20.63
N SER A 23 -23.38 43.84 21.82
CA SER A 23 -22.52 45.01 22.08
C SER A 23 -21.11 44.79 21.54
N ASP A 24 -20.50 43.66 21.91
CA ASP A 24 -19.13 43.29 21.54
C ASP A 24 -18.95 43.13 20.02
N CYS A 25 -20.02 42.76 19.31
CA CYS A 25 -19.99 42.52 17.87
C CYS A 25 -20.44 43.71 17.01
N LYS A 26 -21.04 44.75 17.59
CA LYS A 26 -21.51 45.94 16.83
C LYS A 26 -20.34 46.73 16.27
N ASN A 27 -19.35 47.06 17.10
CA ASN A 27 -18.21 47.91 16.74
C ASN A 27 -16.92 47.12 16.53
N CYS A 28 -17.02 45.83 16.17
CA CYS A 28 -15.85 44.97 16.00
C CYS A 28 -15.21 45.17 14.61
N PRO A 29 -13.90 45.45 14.50
CA PRO A 29 -13.23 45.61 13.20
C PRO A 29 -13.24 44.33 12.36
N LEU A 30 -13.32 43.16 13.01
CA LEU A 30 -13.36 41.85 12.35
C LEU A 30 -14.77 41.37 12.01
N ARG A 31 -15.80 42.23 12.15
CA ARG A 31 -17.22 41.84 11.99
C ARG A 31 -17.48 41.20 10.62
N LYS A 32 -16.98 41.81 9.54
CA LYS A 32 -17.17 41.35 8.15
C LYS A 32 -16.63 39.93 7.92
N THR A 33 -15.50 39.58 8.54
CA THR A 33 -14.87 38.26 8.38
C THR A 33 -15.42 37.23 9.38
N CYS A 34 -15.82 37.66 10.58
CA CYS A 34 -16.17 36.78 11.68
C CYS A 34 -17.63 36.29 11.64
N ILE A 35 -18.56 37.14 11.19
CA ILE A 35 -20.01 36.89 11.27
C ILE A 35 -20.63 37.12 9.89
N SER A 36 -21.62 36.33 9.50
CA SER A 36 -22.39 36.59 8.27
C SER A 36 -23.24 37.86 8.42
N ASP A 37 -23.50 38.59 7.32
CA ASP A 37 -24.16 39.90 7.36
C ASP A 37 -25.51 39.91 8.09
N LYS A 38 -26.24 38.80 8.02
CA LYS A 38 -27.54 38.61 8.68
C LYS A 38 -27.44 38.36 10.18
N ALA A 39 -26.29 37.91 10.68
CA ALA A 39 -26.13 37.53 12.08
C ALA A 39 -25.66 38.72 12.94
N LYS A 40 -26.34 38.89 14.08
CA LYS A 40 -26.08 39.99 15.04
C LYS A 40 -24.98 39.62 16.06
N THR A 41 -24.77 38.33 16.31
CA THR A 41 -23.82 37.79 17.30
C THR A 41 -23.07 36.59 16.74
N LYS A 42 -21.85 36.36 17.25
CA LYS A 42 -21.06 35.16 16.92
C LYS A 42 -21.58 33.97 17.73
N LYS A 43 -21.86 32.88 17.03
CA LYS A 43 -22.27 31.61 17.61
C LYS A 43 -21.15 30.60 17.37
N VAL A 44 -20.63 30.00 18.44
CA VAL A 44 -19.64 28.91 18.36
C VAL A 44 -20.23 27.67 19.02
N GLN A 45 -20.16 26.54 18.34
CA GLN A 45 -20.68 25.28 18.86
C GLN A 45 -19.56 24.26 18.94
N HIS A 46 -19.47 23.57 20.07
CA HIS A 46 -18.54 22.49 20.30
C HIS A 46 -19.30 21.27 20.81
N SER A 47 -18.90 20.07 20.35
CA SER A 47 -19.37 18.84 20.97
C SER A 47 -18.88 18.77 22.42
N ILE A 48 -19.58 18.03 23.27
CA ILE A 48 -19.05 17.70 24.60
C ILE A 48 -17.69 17.00 24.46
N TYR A 49 -17.59 16.08 23.51
CA TYR A 49 -16.40 15.27 23.25
C TYR A 49 -15.33 15.99 22.40
N LYS A 50 -15.22 17.32 22.50
CA LYS A 50 -14.29 18.11 21.67
C LYS A 50 -12.85 17.62 21.90
N ALA A 51 -12.47 17.33 23.14
CA ALA A 51 -11.12 16.90 23.48
C ALA A 51 -10.74 15.57 22.79
N GLU A 52 -11.68 14.62 22.76
CA GLU A 52 -11.51 13.31 22.13
C GLU A 52 -11.44 13.44 20.61
N LEU A 53 -12.26 14.31 20.02
CA LEU A 53 -12.21 14.61 18.58
C LEU A 53 -10.87 15.23 18.19
N GLU A 54 -10.38 16.23 18.94
CA GLU A 54 -9.09 16.86 18.66
C GLU A 54 -7.93 15.86 18.84
N ARG A 55 -7.98 15.00 19.87
CA ARG A 55 -7.02 13.89 20.04
C ARG A 55 -7.03 12.94 18.85
N ALA A 56 -8.21 12.61 18.31
CA ALA A 56 -8.33 11.76 17.13
C ALA A 56 -7.76 12.44 15.87
N LYS A 57 -8.05 13.73 15.66
CA LYS A 57 -7.49 14.52 14.55
C LYS A 57 -5.97 14.60 14.62
N ALA A 58 -5.42 14.90 15.78
CA ALA A 58 -3.97 14.93 16.00
C ALA A 58 -3.31 13.59 15.66
N ARG A 59 -3.91 12.47 16.11
CA ARG A 59 -3.42 11.13 15.74
C ARG A 59 -3.42 10.89 14.22
N GLN A 60 -4.46 11.34 13.52
CA GLN A 60 -4.59 11.15 12.06
C GLN A 60 -3.58 11.96 11.23
N GLN A 61 -3.09 13.08 11.75
CA GLN A 61 -2.11 13.94 11.08
C GLN A 61 -0.66 13.40 11.14
N THR A 62 -0.41 12.36 11.94
CA THR A 62 0.92 11.76 12.07
C THR A 62 1.35 10.99 10.81
N VAL A 63 2.66 10.93 10.56
CA VAL A 63 3.23 10.11 9.47
C VAL A 63 2.85 8.63 9.63
N LYS A 64 2.84 8.12 10.87
CA LYS A 64 2.39 6.76 11.19
C LYS A 64 0.95 6.53 10.73
N ALA A 65 0.04 7.46 11.00
CA ALA A 65 -1.34 7.33 10.55
C ALA A 65 -1.47 7.32 9.03
N ARG A 66 -0.68 8.14 8.32
CA ARG A 66 -0.63 8.12 6.84
C ARG A 66 -0.21 6.76 6.28
N VAL A 67 0.86 6.17 6.83
CA VAL A 67 1.33 4.84 6.43
C VAL A 67 0.28 3.76 6.73
N MET A 68 -0.29 3.77 7.94
CA MET A 68 -1.30 2.80 8.34
C MET A 68 -2.59 2.92 7.52
N LYS A 69 -2.99 4.15 7.15
CA LYS A 69 -4.13 4.40 6.26
C LYS A 69 -3.93 3.73 4.90
N ARG A 70 -2.73 3.88 4.30
CA ARG A 70 -2.39 3.26 3.01
C ARG A 70 -2.40 1.74 3.09
N LYS A 71 -1.87 1.15 4.17
CA LYS A 71 -1.91 -0.30 4.40
C LYS A 71 -3.35 -0.80 4.54
N ARG A 72 -4.19 -0.10 5.30
CA ARG A 72 -5.60 -0.47 5.50
C ARG A 72 -6.38 -0.42 4.19
N SER A 73 -6.17 0.62 3.36
CA SER A 73 -6.87 0.77 2.08
C SER A 73 -6.56 -0.35 1.09
N SER A 74 -5.37 -0.96 1.12
CA SER A 74 -5.04 -2.08 0.23
C SER A 74 -5.42 -3.45 0.79
N THR A 75 -5.61 -3.57 2.11
CA THR A 75 -5.79 -4.88 2.77
C THR A 75 -7.21 -5.08 3.28
N VAL A 76 -7.66 -4.29 4.26
CA VAL A 76 -8.90 -4.54 5.00
C VAL A 76 -10.11 -3.92 4.30
N GLU A 77 -9.97 -2.71 3.75
CA GLU A 77 -11.11 -2.02 3.11
C GLU A 77 -11.69 -2.78 1.91
N PRO A 78 -10.88 -3.37 1.01
CA PRO A 78 -11.42 -4.14 -0.12
C PRO A 78 -12.20 -5.38 0.35
N VAL A 79 -11.75 -6.03 1.43
CA VAL A 79 -12.44 -7.18 2.04
C VAL A 79 -13.79 -6.74 2.58
N TRP A 80 -13.82 -5.64 3.34
CA TRP A 80 -15.07 -5.06 3.86
C TRP A 80 -16.04 -4.67 2.74
N GLY A 81 -15.56 -4.00 1.70
CA GLY A 81 -16.37 -3.67 0.52
C GLY A 81 -16.93 -4.92 -0.15
N THR A 82 -16.14 -5.99 -0.24
CA THR A 82 -16.60 -7.26 -0.80
C THR A 82 -17.71 -7.87 0.04
N LEU A 83 -17.53 -7.88 1.37
CA LEU A 83 -18.49 -8.46 2.30
C LEU A 83 -19.84 -7.71 2.25
N ILE A 84 -19.81 -6.38 2.26
CA ILE A 84 -21.02 -5.55 2.28
C ILE A 84 -21.78 -5.66 0.94
N ASN A 85 -21.07 -5.60 -0.18
CA ASN A 85 -21.71 -5.48 -1.51
C ASN A 85 -22.07 -6.84 -2.13
N PHE A 86 -21.26 -7.89 -1.93
CA PHE A 86 -21.44 -9.18 -2.62
C PHE A 86 -21.90 -10.33 -1.72
N THR A 87 -21.64 -10.27 -0.40
CA THR A 87 -22.04 -11.35 0.53
C THR A 87 -23.27 -11.01 1.37
N GLY A 88 -23.89 -9.84 1.14
CA GLY A 88 -25.10 -9.42 1.84
C GLY A 88 -24.90 -8.97 3.28
N MET A 89 -23.65 -8.77 3.73
CA MET A 89 -23.34 -8.34 5.11
C MET A 89 -23.57 -6.85 5.41
N LYS A 90 -24.44 -6.18 4.63
CA LYS A 90 -24.80 -4.76 4.87
C LYS A 90 -25.52 -4.56 6.21
N ARG A 91 -26.28 -5.57 6.66
CA ARG A 91 -26.99 -5.57 7.95
C ARG A 91 -26.67 -6.87 8.67
N LEU A 92 -26.36 -6.76 9.97
CA LEU A 92 -26.14 -7.91 10.83
C LEU A 92 -27.46 -8.23 11.55
N ASN A 93 -28.03 -9.41 11.31
CA ASN A 93 -29.29 -9.84 11.93
C ASN A 93 -29.12 -10.36 13.38
N ALA A 94 -27.95 -10.13 13.98
CA ALA A 94 -27.62 -10.59 15.33
C ALA A 94 -28.01 -9.53 16.38
N ARG A 95 -28.71 -9.95 17.44
CA ARG A 95 -29.04 -9.07 18.58
C ARG A 95 -27.87 -9.02 19.56
N GLY A 96 -27.40 -7.81 19.85
CA GLY A 96 -26.34 -7.54 20.81
C GLY A 96 -24.91 -7.65 20.25
N ILE A 97 -23.99 -6.91 20.87
CA ILE A 97 -22.60 -6.74 20.40
C ILE A 97 -21.85 -8.07 20.36
N LYS A 98 -22.08 -8.95 21.36
CA LYS A 98 -21.42 -10.26 21.44
C LYS A 98 -21.78 -11.16 20.24
N ALA A 99 -23.06 -11.21 19.86
CA ALA A 99 -23.51 -12.02 18.73
C ALA A 99 -23.05 -11.43 17.40
N ALA A 100 -23.11 -10.10 17.24
CA ALA A 100 -22.58 -9.41 16.07
C ALA A 100 -21.08 -9.67 15.87
N ASN A 101 -20.29 -9.69 16.95
CA ASN A 101 -18.86 -10.00 16.90
C ASN A 101 -18.60 -11.43 16.38
N LYS A 102 -19.33 -12.42 16.89
CA LYS A 102 -19.21 -13.82 16.41
C LYS A 102 -19.48 -13.95 14.91
N MET A 103 -20.54 -13.30 14.42
CA MET A 103 -20.89 -13.34 13.00
C MET A 103 -19.85 -12.65 12.12
N LEU A 104 -19.31 -11.52 12.56
CA LEU A 104 -18.24 -10.83 11.84
C LEU A 104 -16.94 -11.64 11.79
N LEU A 105 -16.58 -12.29 12.91
CA LEU A 105 -15.43 -13.18 12.97
C LEU A 105 -15.60 -14.38 12.04
N LEU A 106 -16.79 -15.00 12.04
CA LEU A 106 -17.10 -16.10 11.12
C LEU A 106 -16.95 -15.66 9.65
N ALA A 107 -17.50 -14.51 9.29
CA ALA A 107 -17.39 -13.98 7.93
C ALA A 107 -15.94 -13.69 7.53
N ALA A 108 -15.12 -13.16 8.43
CA ALA A 108 -13.70 -12.95 8.20
C ALA A 108 -12.96 -14.28 7.98
N THR A 109 -13.24 -15.29 8.80
CA THR A 109 -12.67 -16.63 8.67
C THR A 109 -13.05 -17.27 7.33
N VAL A 110 -14.32 -17.22 6.95
CA VAL A 110 -14.82 -17.74 5.66
C VAL A 110 -14.19 -17.00 4.48
N TYR A 111 -14.06 -15.68 4.55
CA TYR A 111 -13.39 -14.90 3.50
C TYR A 111 -11.93 -15.32 3.35
N ASN A 112 -11.21 -15.48 4.47
CA ASN A 112 -9.83 -15.94 4.46
C ASN A 112 -9.73 -17.35 3.87
N LEU A 113 -10.59 -18.29 4.26
CA LEU A 113 -10.66 -19.64 3.69
C LEU A 113 -10.89 -19.60 2.18
N LYS A 114 -11.87 -18.81 1.71
CA LYS A 114 -12.13 -18.61 0.27
C LYS A 114 -10.90 -18.05 -0.46
N LYS A 115 -10.13 -17.17 0.17
CA LYS A 115 -8.89 -16.63 -0.38
C LYS A 115 -7.80 -17.69 -0.48
N TRP A 116 -7.64 -18.53 0.56
CA TRP A 116 -6.72 -19.66 0.57
C TRP A 116 -7.02 -20.68 -0.53
N LEU A 117 -8.29 -21.04 -0.71
CA LEU A 117 -8.70 -21.98 -1.77
C LEU A 117 -8.43 -21.45 -3.18
N ARG A 118 -8.41 -20.13 -3.37
CA ARG A 118 -8.11 -19.47 -4.65
C ARG A 118 -6.64 -19.13 -4.82
N TYR A 119 -5.83 -19.38 -3.81
CA TYR A 119 -4.41 -19.03 -3.84
C TYR A 119 -3.65 -20.06 -4.68
N ASN A 120 -3.33 -19.68 -5.90
CA ASN A 120 -2.35 -20.38 -6.71
C ASN A 120 -0.98 -19.78 -6.39
N ALA A 121 -0.10 -20.57 -5.78
CA ALA A 121 1.27 -20.14 -5.54
C ALA A 121 1.94 -19.79 -6.87
N PRO A 122 2.59 -18.62 -7.00
CA PRO A 122 3.36 -18.33 -8.19
C PRO A 122 4.44 -19.40 -8.33
N LYS A 123 4.49 -20.10 -9.47
CA LYS A 123 5.59 -21.00 -9.79
C LYS A 123 6.86 -20.15 -9.85
N THR A 124 7.68 -20.19 -8.80
CA THR A 124 9.00 -19.57 -8.84
C THR A 124 9.80 -20.30 -9.90
N ALA A 125 10.08 -19.64 -11.04
CA ALA A 125 11.06 -20.13 -11.98
C ALA A 125 12.42 -20.11 -11.27
N ILE A 126 12.87 -21.28 -10.82
CA ILE A 126 14.21 -21.46 -10.28
C ILE A 126 15.16 -21.18 -11.45
N LYS A 127 15.71 -19.98 -11.52
CA LYS A 127 16.88 -19.71 -12.36
C LYS A 127 18.05 -20.44 -11.72
N ALA A 128 18.24 -21.71 -12.07
CA ALA A 128 19.47 -22.41 -11.77
C ALA A 128 20.60 -21.62 -12.45
N MET A 129 21.36 -20.86 -11.66
CA MET A 129 22.61 -20.26 -12.12
C MET A 129 23.53 -21.44 -12.43
N ALA A 130 23.63 -21.83 -13.69
CA ALA A 130 24.64 -22.79 -14.12
C ALA A 130 26.01 -22.17 -13.77
N LEU A 131 26.68 -22.73 -12.77
CA LEU A 131 28.07 -22.41 -12.48
C LEU A 131 28.86 -22.71 -13.76
N ILE A 132 29.36 -21.64 -14.39
CA ILE A 132 30.26 -21.73 -15.54
C ILE A 132 31.44 -22.59 -15.09
N LYS A 133 31.53 -23.81 -15.64
CA LYS A 133 32.69 -24.68 -15.46
C LYS A 133 33.88 -23.94 -16.08
N ALA A 134 34.72 -23.35 -15.23
CA ALA A 134 35.93 -22.68 -15.68
C ALA A 134 36.74 -23.66 -16.54
N ASN A 135 36.89 -23.34 -17.83
CA ASN A 135 37.68 -24.12 -18.76
C ASN A 135 39.15 -24.09 -18.32
N LYS A 136 39.59 -25.12 -17.60
CA LYS A 136 41.01 -25.38 -17.28
C LYS A 136 41.88 -25.62 -18.53
N ALA A 137 41.29 -25.62 -19.73
CA ALA A 137 41.97 -25.95 -20.99
C ALA A 137 42.77 -24.79 -21.60
N ALA A 138 42.59 -23.53 -21.16
CA ALA A 138 43.25 -22.39 -21.79
C ALA A 138 44.80 -22.40 -21.66
N GLY A 139 45.35 -23.12 -20.68
CA GLY A 139 46.81 -23.23 -20.50
C GLY A 139 47.47 -24.32 -21.36
N PHE A 140 46.73 -25.37 -21.74
CA PHE A 140 47.30 -26.50 -22.49
C PHE A 140 47.38 -26.19 -23.99
N ASP A 141 46.47 -25.37 -24.49
CA ASP A 141 46.44 -24.95 -25.90
C ASP A 141 47.59 -24.00 -26.24
N PHE A 142 48.03 -23.16 -25.28
CA PHE A 142 49.15 -22.26 -25.47
C PHE A 142 50.50 -22.99 -25.56
N LEU A 143 50.68 -24.05 -24.76
CA LEU A 143 51.90 -24.87 -24.79
C LEU A 143 52.00 -25.69 -26.09
N LYS A 144 50.87 -26.19 -26.61
CA LYS A 144 50.81 -26.86 -27.92
C LYS A 144 51.24 -25.95 -29.06
N ILE A 145 50.80 -24.68 -29.08
CA ILE A 145 51.17 -23.73 -30.15
C ILE A 145 52.67 -23.44 -30.14
N ILE A 146 53.27 -23.27 -28.96
CA ILE A 146 54.72 -23.03 -28.83
C ILE A 146 55.52 -24.25 -29.31
N VAL A 147 55.11 -25.47 -28.93
CA VAL A 147 55.77 -26.71 -29.39
C VAL A 147 55.58 -26.92 -30.90
N GLN A 148 54.41 -26.58 -31.44
CA GLN A 148 54.09 -26.69 -32.86
C GLN A 148 54.95 -25.74 -33.74
N GLN A 149 55.21 -24.51 -33.27
CA GLN A 149 56.07 -23.55 -33.98
C GLN A 149 57.56 -23.92 -33.93
N LEU A 150 58.02 -24.58 -32.86
CA LEU A 150 59.42 -25.01 -32.71
C LEU A 150 59.75 -26.26 -33.52
N VAL A 151 58.79 -27.16 -33.78
CA VAL A 151 59.03 -28.45 -34.45
C VAL A 151 58.82 -28.38 -35.99
N LEU A 152 58.10 -27.38 -36.51
CA LEU A 152 57.74 -27.30 -37.94
C LEU A 152 58.53 -26.26 -38.76
N SER A 153 59.49 -25.53 -38.18
CA SER A 153 60.32 -24.57 -38.92
C SER A 153 61.42 -25.17 -39.83
N PRO A 154 61.85 -26.46 -39.73
CA PRO A 154 62.78 -27.03 -40.71
C PRO A 154 62.12 -27.94 -41.77
N ILE A 155 60.80 -28.14 -41.76
CA ILE A 155 60.11 -29.03 -42.73
C ILE A 155 59.29 -28.18 -43.74
N ALA A 156 59.74 -26.96 -44.03
CA ALA A 156 59.32 -26.17 -45.18
C ALA A 156 59.99 -26.70 -46.47
N ALA A 157 59.88 -28.00 -46.73
CA ALA A 157 60.33 -28.62 -47.96
C ALA A 157 59.68 -30.00 -48.12
N LEU A 158 58.42 -30.05 -48.53
CA LEU A 158 58.00 -30.91 -49.63
C LEU A 158 56.53 -30.61 -49.98
N LYS A 159 56.35 -30.27 -51.26
CA LYS A 159 55.08 -30.05 -51.96
C LYS A 159 54.16 -31.27 -51.82
N PHE A 160 52.84 -31.08 -51.77
CA PHE A 160 51.95 -31.59 -52.82
C PHE A 160 50.55 -30.97 -52.76
N SER A 161 50.00 -30.82 -53.96
CA SER A 161 48.74 -30.17 -54.36
C SER A 161 47.50 -31.05 -54.08
N VAL A 162 46.33 -30.41 -54.22
CA VAL A 162 44.96 -30.93 -54.53
C VAL A 162 43.97 -30.72 -53.38
N CYS A 163 43.14 -29.66 -53.41
CA CYS A 163 41.85 -29.46 -54.11
C CYS A 163 40.62 -30.13 -53.43
N LYS A 164 39.84 -29.28 -52.73
CA LYS A 164 38.36 -29.09 -52.81
C LYS A 164 37.44 -30.32 -52.62
N MET A 165 36.59 -30.28 -51.59
CA MET A 165 35.13 -30.13 -51.78
C MET A 165 34.37 -29.96 -50.45
N CYS A 166 33.39 -29.05 -50.47
CA CYS A 166 32.32 -28.94 -49.50
C CYS A 166 31.28 -30.06 -49.70
N PHE A 167 30.64 -30.54 -48.62
CA PHE A 167 29.38 -31.27 -48.71
C PHE A 167 28.37 -30.74 -47.68
N THR A 168 27.28 -30.18 -48.23
CA THR A 168 25.98 -30.00 -47.58
C THR A 168 25.10 -31.20 -47.88
N GLY A 169 24.24 -31.61 -46.94
CA GLY A 169 23.16 -32.59 -47.10
C GLY A 169 22.94 -33.32 -45.77
N LYS A 170 21.74 -33.40 -45.19
CA LYS A 170 20.37 -33.21 -45.66
C LYS A 170 19.54 -32.54 -44.56
#